data_AF-A0A2V9WU31-F1
#
_entry.id   AF-A0A2V9WU31-F1
#
_cell.length_a   1.000
_cell.length_b   1.000
_cell.length_c   1.000
_cell.angle_alpha   90.00
_cell.angle_beta   90.00
_cell.angle_gamma   90.00
#
_symmetry.space_group_name_H-M   'P 1'
#
loop_
_entity.id
_entity.type
_entity.pdbx_description
1 polymer ?
#
loop_
_entity_poly.entity_id
_entity_poly.type
_entity_poly.pdbx_seq_one_letter_code
_entity_poly.pdbx_strand_id
1 'polypeptide(L)'
;MLYNLDFPRAQQEFSSWEQGRADNPVGPVGEAAGFLFSEFQRLGILESQFYASDSAFKARKKLSPDPVIRTQFDSAINRAQTLARARLAKDRKDRDALFAMTLSSGLQADYAALIEKRNLVSLHLTKDATAWAQQLLAVDPTCYDAHIATGISQYIVGTMAAPVRWFLRLGGVSGDKQRGITELQLTAAHGQYLAPFARILLAIAYVHDKDKPRARALLASLRDEFPNNPLFAREIARLDSGQ
;
A
#
# COMPACT_ATOMS: atom_id res chain seq x y z
N MET A 1 -13.27 1.73 -7.79
CA MET A 1 -12.76 1.55 -9.17
C MET A 1 -11.36 0.93 -9.16
N LEU A 2 -10.39 1.54 -8.46
CA LEU A 2 -9.04 0.97 -8.28
C LEU A 2 -9.04 -0.48 -7.77
N TYR A 3 -9.77 -0.75 -6.69
CA TYR A 3 -9.89 -2.11 -6.12
C TYR A 3 -10.71 -3.08 -6.98
N ASN A 4 -11.43 -2.57 -7.99
CA ASN A 4 -12.09 -3.37 -9.04
C ASN A 4 -11.16 -3.61 -10.25
N LEU A 5 -9.89 -3.18 -10.17
CA LEU A 5 -8.90 -3.28 -11.25
C LEU A 5 -9.25 -2.46 -12.51
N ASP A 6 -10.18 -1.51 -12.38
CA ASP A 6 -10.53 -0.55 -13.43
C ASP A 6 -9.65 0.70 -13.31
N PHE A 7 -8.36 0.53 -13.65
CA PHE A 7 -7.36 1.60 -13.57
C PHE A 7 -7.63 2.77 -14.52
N PRO A 8 -8.04 2.56 -15.79
CA PRO A 8 -8.35 3.69 -16.68
C PRO A 8 -9.46 4.57 -16.12
N ARG A 9 -10.54 3.97 -15.60
CA ARG A 9 -11.63 4.74 -15.00
C ARG A 9 -11.21 5.40 -13.69
N ALA A 10 -10.42 4.72 -12.85
CA ALA A 10 -9.85 5.34 -11.65
C ALA A 10 -9.00 6.58 -12.00
N GLN A 11 -8.18 6.50 -13.04
CA GLN A 11 -7.36 7.63 -13.52
C GLN A 11 -8.24 8.79 -14.01
N GLN A 12 -9.31 8.50 -14.77
CA GLN A 12 -10.26 9.53 -15.22
C GLN A 12 -10.92 10.25 -14.04
N GLU A 13 -11.37 9.51 -13.02
CA GLU A 13 -11.96 10.09 -11.80
C GLU A 13 -10.95 10.97 -11.06
N PHE A 14 -9.71 10.51 -10.86
CA PHE A 14 -8.66 11.30 -10.22
C PHE A 14 -8.39 12.60 -10.98
N SER A 15 -8.18 12.50 -12.30
CA SER A 15 -7.93 13.69 -13.12
C SER A 15 -9.16 14.62 -13.19
N SER A 16 -10.38 14.11 -13.09
CA SER A 16 -11.59 14.94 -13.00
C SER A 16 -11.73 15.65 -11.64
N TRP A 17 -11.37 14.98 -10.55
CA TRP A 17 -11.40 15.54 -9.20
C TRP A 17 -10.34 16.65 -9.00
N GLU A 18 -9.23 16.56 -9.72
CA GLU A 18 -8.21 17.62 -9.77
C GLU A 18 -8.69 18.89 -10.49
N GLN A 19 -9.69 18.79 -11.38
CA GLN A 19 -10.24 19.95 -12.10
C GLN A 19 -10.99 20.87 -11.10
N GLY A 20 -10.33 21.95 -10.70
CA GLY A 20 -10.80 22.89 -9.66
C GLY A 20 -10.10 22.75 -8.31
N ARG A 21 -9.16 21.82 -8.16
CA ARG A 21 -8.36 21.57 -6.94
C ARG A 21 -6.87 21.41 -7.28
N ALA A 22 -6.36 22.22 -8.21
CA ALA A 22 -5.00 22.10 -8.75
C ALA A 22 -3.88 22.25 -7.70
N ASP A 23 -4.20 22.81 -6.52
CA ASP A 23 -3.27 22.98 -5.41
C ASP A 23 -3.34 21.85 -4.36
N ASN A 24 -4.23 20.86 -4.53
CA ASN A 24 -4.38 19.75 -3.60
C ASN A 24 -3.33 18.65 -3.84
N PRO A 25 -2.47 18.33 -2.86
CA PRO A 25 -1.39 17.38 -3.04
C PRO A 25 -1.84 15.91 -3.08
N VAL A 26 -3.08 15.60 -2.68
CA VAL A 26 -3.61 14.22 -2.63
C VAL A 26 -4.06 13.72 -4.00
N GLY A 27 -4.44 14.63 -4.92
CA GLY A 27 -4.83 14.24 -6.29
C GLY A 27 -3.74 13.45 -7.02
N PRO A 28 -2.51 14.00 -7.12
CA PRO A 28 -1.43 13.31 -7.83
C PRO A 28 -0.99 12.00 -7.13
N VAL A 29 -1.26 11.85 -5.83
CA VAL A 29 -1.06 10.56 -5.13
C VAL A 29 -2.01 9.49 -5.64
N GLY A 30 -3.28 9.85 -5.88
CA GLY A 30 -4.26 8.94 -6.49
C GLY A 30 -3.82 8.47 -7.88
N GLU A 31 -3.33 9.39 -8.71
CA GLU A 31 -2.75 9.06 -10.02
C GLU A 31 -1.55 8.11 -9.90
N ALA A 32 -0.61 8.41 -9.00
CA ALA A 32 0.55 7.55 -8.74
C ALA A 32 0.12 6.14 -8.28
N ALA A 33 -0.89 6.02 -7.43
CA ALA A 33 -1.44 4.73 -7.05
C ALA A 33 -2.05 4.00 -8.25
N GLY A 34 -2.82 4.70 -9.10
CA GLY A 34 -3.35 4.14 -10.35
C GLY A 34 -2.27 3.51 -11.22
N PHE A 35 -1.19 4.26 -11.49
CA PHE A 35 -0.05 3.76 -12.26
C PHE A 35 0.62 2.55 -11.60
N LEU A 36 0.94 2.65 -10.29
CA LEU A 36 1.63 1.58 -9.57
C LEU A 36 0.82 0.27 -9.55
N PHE A 37 -0.45 0.34 -9.18
CA PHE A 37 -1.30 -0.86 -9.06
C PHE A 37 -1.64 -1.45 -10.44
N SER A 38 -1.74 -0.62 -11.49
CA SER A 38 -1.85 -1.12 -12.86
C SER A 38 -0.63 -1.94 -13.28
N GLU A 39 0.56 -1.47 -12.89
CA GLU A 39 1.80 -2.17 -13.15
C GLU A 39 1.94 -3.43 -12.29
N PHE A 40 1.49 -3.40 -11.04
CA PHE A 40 1.42 -4.60 -10.21
C PHE A 40 0.50 -5.67 -10.82
N GLN A 41 -0.63 -5.27 -11.39
CA GLN A 41 -1.48 -6.22 -12.12
C GLN A 41 -0.78 -6.77 -13.35
N ARG A 42 -0.19 -5.91 -14.18
CA ARG A 42 0.48 -6.32 -15.42
C ARG A 42 1.62 -7.30 -15.13
N LEU A 43 2.43 -7.02 -14.11
CA LEU A 43 3.54 -7.86 -13.66
C LEU A 43 3.10 -9.10 -12.86
N GLY A 44 1.80 -9.24 -12.55
CA GLY A 44 1.26 -10.35 -11.75
C GLY A 44 1.65 -10.31 -10.27
N ILE A 45 2.09 -9.16 -9.77
CA ILE A 45 2.51 -8.96 -8.37
C ILE A 45 1.32 -9.07 -7.42
N LEU A 46 0.14 -8.55 -7.78
CA LEU A 46 -1.04 -8.56 -6.89
C LEU A 46 -1.47 -9.99 -6.52
N GLU A 47 -1.48 -10.88 -7.51
CA GLU A 47 -1.78 -12.30 -7.29
C GLU A 47 -0.67 -12.98 -6.51
N SER A 48 0.59 -12.55 -6.71
CA SER A 48 1.73 -13.23 -6.11
C SER A 48 1.87 -13.04 -4.61
N GLN A 49 1.36 -11.93 -4.08
CA GLN A 49 1.40 -11.66 -2.64
C GLN A 49 0.61 -12.70 -1.82
N PHE A 50 -0.40 -13.34 -2.43
CA PHE A 50 -1.21 -14.38 -1.79
C PHE A 50 -0.57 -15.77 -1.83
N TYR A 51 0.53 -15.98 -2.55
CA TYR A 51 1.20 -17.27 -2.52
C TYR A 51 2.00 -17.44 -1.22
N ALA A 52 1.69 -18.49 -0.46
CA ALA A 52 2.54 -18.95 0.63
C ALA A 52 3.83 -19.63 0.14
N SER A 53 3.89 -20.05 -1.14
CA SER A 53 5.08 -20.63 -1.78
C SER A 53 5.31 -20.14 -3.21
N ASP A 54 6.57 -19.89 -3.54
CA ASP A 54 7.04 -19.19 -4.75
C ASP A 54 6.88 -19.97 -6.08
N SER A 55 6.53 -21.26 -6.04
CA SER A 55 6.63 -22.16 -7.20
C SER A 55 5.69 -21.78 -8.35
N ALA A 56 4.45 -21.38 -8.04
CA ALA A 56 3.46 -20.94 -9.04
C ALA A 56 3.80 -19.58 -9.67
N PHE A 57 4.44 -18.68 -8.91
CA PHE A 57 4.87 -17.37 -9.40
C PHE A 57 6.10 -17.48 -10.33
N LYS A 58 7.07 -18.33 -9.96
CA LYS A 58 8.32 -18.55 -10.73
C LYS A 58 8.09 -19.12 -12.12
N ALA A 59 6.96 -19.79 -12.36
CA ALA A 59 6.62 -20.40 -13.65
C ALA A 59 6.12 -19.38 -14.71
N ARG A 60 5.82 -18.13 -14.34
CA ARG A 60 5.33 -17.12 -15.29
C ARG A 60 6.46 -16.48 -16.10
N LYS A 61 6.15 -16.05 -17.32
CA LYS A 61 7.06 -15.25 -18.16
C LYS A 61 7.42 -13.96 -17.40
N LYS A 62 8.70 -13.77 -17.10
CA LYS A 62 9.21 -12.59 -16.38
C LYS A 62 8.98 -11.34 -17.22
N LEU A 63 7.97 -10.56 -16.89
CA LEU A 63 7.73 -9.26 -17.50
C LEU A 63 8.72 -8.24 -16.94
N SER A 64 9.25 -7.37 -17.80
CA SER A 64 10.04 -6.22 -17.38
C SER A 64 9.12 -5.04 -17.05
N PRO A 65 9.51 -4.16 -16.12
CA PRO A 65 8.74 -2.95 -15.82
C PRO A 65 8.57 -2.07 -17.06
N ASP A 66 7.40 -1.45 -17.20
CA ASP A 66 7.13 -0.53 -18.31
C ASP A 66 7.73 0.86 -18.02
N PRO A 67 8.69 1.34 -18.84
CA PRO A 67 9.34 2.63 -18.61
C PRO A 67 8.36 3.82 -18.71
N VAL A 68 7.30 3.73 -19.50
CA VAL A 68 6.29 4.80 -19.62
C VAL A 68 5.50 4.92 -18.33
N ILE A 69 5.03 3.79 -17.79
CA ILE A 69 4.30 3.75 -16.51
C ILE A 69 5.22 4.24 -15.38
N ARG A 70 6.50 3.88 -15.40
CA ARG A 70 7.49 4.40 -14.45
C ARG A 70 7.60 5.91 -14.52
N THR A 71 7.77 6.49 -15.71
CA THR A 71 7.86 7.96 -15.86
C THR A 71 6.60 8.67 -15.37
N GLN A 72 5.41 8.11 -15.67
CA GLN A 72 4.14 8.66 -15.20
C GLN A 72 4.00 8.59 -13.68
N PHE A 73 4.34 7.45 -13.07
CA PHE A 73 4.40 7.27 -11.62
C PHE A 73 5.33 8.29 -10.96
N ASP A 74 6.57 8.41 -11.43
CA ASP A 74 7.56 9.32 -10.87
C ASP A 74 7.12 10.79 -11.00
N SER A 75 6.52 11.16 -12.14
CA SER A 75 5.96 12.50 -12.36
C SER A 75 4.84 12.84 -11.38
N ALA A 76 3.89 11.91 -11.19
CA ALA A 76 2.78 12.07 -10.25
C ALA A 76 3.26 12.19 -8.80
N ILE A 77 4.22 11.37 -8.38
CA ILE A 77 4.86 11.47 -7.05
C ILE A 77 5.57 12.82 -6.87
N ASN A 78 6.36 13.25 -7.85
CA ASN A 78 7.08 14.52 -7.78
C ASN A 78 6.11 15.72 -7.67
N ARG A 79 5.01 15.69 -8.41
CA ARG A 79 3.92 16.66 -8.30
C ARG A 79 3.32 16.68 -6.88
N ALA A 80 2.89 15.52 -6.36
CA ALA A 80 2.32 15.39 -5.03
C ALA A 80 3.25 15.98 -3.95
N GLN A 81 4.52 15.57 -3.95
CA GLN A 81 5.50 16.02 -2.98
C GLN A 81 5.81 17.52 -3.10
N THR A 82 5.85 18.06 -4.33
CA THR A 82 6.08 19.49 -4.55
C THR A 82 4.93 20.32 -3.97
N LEU A 83 3.68 19.95 -4.27
CA LEU A 83 2.49 20.61 -3.74
C LEU A 83 2.41 20.48 -2.21
N ALA A 84 2.67 19.28 -1.68
CA ALA A 84 2.65 19.03 -0.24
C ALA A 84 3.70 19.86 0.49
N ARG A 85 4.95 19.90 0.00
CA ARG A 85 6.02 20.71 0.59
C ARG A 85 5.71 22.20 0.55
N ALA A 86 5.10 22.70 -0.54
CA ALA A 86 4.69 24.08 -0.63
C ALA A 86 3.62 24.45 0.41
N ARG A 87 2.69 23.52 0.70
CA ARG A 87 1.71 23.68 1.78
C ARG A 87 2.35 23.60 3.17
N LEU A 88 3.20 22.61 3.41
CA LEU A 88 3.92 22.43 4.68
C LEU A 88 4.87 23.59 5.03
N ALA A 89 5.39 24.29 4.02
CA ALA A 89 6.18 25.50 4.22
C ALA A 89 5.35 26.65 4.79
N LYS A 90 4.04 26.70 4.49
CA LYS A 90 3.10 27.71 5.00
C LYS A 90 2.46 27.26 6.31
N ASP A 91 2.06 26.00 6.39
CA ASP A 91 1.50 25.36 7.58
C ASP A 91 2.09 23.96 7.76
N ARG A 92 2.99 23.81 8.74
CA ARG A 92 3.63 22.52 9.07
C ARG A 92 2.65 21.45 9.54
N LYS A 93 1.41 21.82 9.86
CA LYS A 93 0.33 20.92 10.28
C LYS A 93 -0.73 20.75 9.20
N ASP A 94 -0.47 21.14 7.95
CA ASP A 94 -1.42 20.91 6.85
C ASP A 94 -1.68 19.40 6.70
N ARG A 95 -2.90 19.00 7.06
CA ARG A 95 -3.35 17.60 7.10
C ARG A 95 -3.18 16.90 5.76
N ASP A 96 -3.66 17.53 4.68
CA ASP A 96 -3.66 16.94 3.35
C ASP A 96 -2.24 16.81 2.81
N ALA A 97 -1.36 17.76 3.13
CA ALA A 97 0.05 17.68 2.76
C ALA A 97 0.81 16.59 3.53
N LEU A 98 0.58 16.43 4.83
CA LEU A 98 1.15 15.32 5.60
C LEU A 98 0.64 13.96 5.09
N PHE A 99 -0.65 13.89 4.72
CA PHE A 99 -1.23 12.68 4.13
C PHE A 99 -0.63 12.37 2.77
N ALA A 100 -0.49 13.36 1.90
CA ALA A 100 0.15 13.18 0.60
C ALA A 100 1.61 12.71 0.73
N MET A 101 2.39 13.30 1.64
CA MET A 101 3.77 12.85 1.91
C MET A 101 3.81 11.40 2.40
N THR A 102 2.91 11.03 3.32
CA THR A 102 2.77 9.65 3.83
C THR A 102 2.57 8.66 2.69
N LEU A 103 1.59 8.93 1.82
CA LEU A 103 1.24 8.03 0.73
C LEU A 103 2.29 8.02 -0.38
N SER A 104 2.87 9.17 -0.74
CA SER A 104 3.95 9.23 -1.72
C SER A 104 5.15 8.38 -1.31
N SER A 105 5.60 8.51 -0.05
CA SER A 105 6.70 7.68 0.47
C SER A 105 6.33 6.18 0.48
N GLY A 106 5.09 5.83 0.86
CA GLY A 106 4.60 4.45 0.83
C GLY A 106 4.59 3.85 -0.57
N LEU A 107 4.02 4.55 -1.55
CA LEU A 107 3.98 4.10 -2.94
C LEU A 107 5.38 3.94 -3.54
N GLN A 108 6.32 4.85 -3.23
CA GLN A 108 7.71 4.70 -3.63
C GLN A 108 8.37 3.48 -2.97
N ALA A 109 8.07 3.21 -1.70
CA ALA A 109 8.56 2.03 -0.98
C ALA A 109 8.07 0.74 -1.64
N ASP A 110 6.79 0.69 -2.02
CA ASP A 110 6.16 -0.45 -2.69
C ASP A 110 6.76 -0.67 -4.07
N TYR A 111 6.98 0.39 -4.87
CA TYR A 111 7.67 0.26 -6.16
C TYR A 111 9.09 -0.31 -5.97
N ALA A 112 9.87 0.26 -5.04
CA ALA A 112 11.24 -0.15 -4.78
C ALA A 112 11.33 -1.63 -4.35
N ALA A 113 10.43 -2.09 -3.47
CA ALA A 113 10.41 -3.48 -3.01
C ALA A 113 9.87 -4.45 -4.06
N LEU A 114 8.71 -4.15 -4.64
CA LEU A 114 7.95 -5.13 -5.41
C LEU A 114 8.37 -5.20 -6.87
N ILE A 115 8.84 -4.08 -7.45
CA ILE A 115 9.29 -4.00 -8.84
C ILE A 115 10.83 -4.04 -8.92
N GLU A 116 11.52 -3.12 -8.23
CA GLU A 116 12.99 -2.99 -8.34
C GLU A 116 13.78 -3.98 -7.47
N LYS A 117 13.11 -4.64 -6.51
CA LYS A 117 13.74 -5.53 -5.50
C LYS A 117 14.83 -4.83 -4.65
N ARG A 118 14.72 -3.51 -4.47
CA ARG A 118 15.64 -2.68 -3.68
C ARG A 118 15.15 -2.54 -2.23
N ASN A 119 15.28 -3.63 -1.47
CA ASN A 119 14.72 -3.74 -0.11
C ASN A 119 15.23 -2.66 0.85
N LEU A 120 16.52 -2.27 0.80
CA LEU A 120 17.06 -1.22 1.68
C LEU A 120 16.43 0.15 1.41
N VAL A 121 16.20 0.47 0.13
CA VAL A 121 15.55 1.73 -0.27
C VAL A 121 14.08 1.72 0.16
N SER A 122 13.40 0.60 -0.05
CA SER A 122 12.02 0.42 0.42
C SER A 122 11.89 0.57 1.94
N LEU A 123 12.80 -0.02 2.73
CA LEU A 123 12.79 0.14 4.19
C LEU A 123 12.97 1.59 4.63
N HIS A 124 13.86 2.34 3.95
CA HIS A 124 14.04 3.76 4.23
C HIS A 124 12.76 4.57 3.93
N LEU A 125 12.18 4.37 2.76
CA LEU A 125 10.94 5.03 2.35
C LEU A 125 9.73 4.65 3.23
N THR A 126 9.68 3.41 3.71
CA THR A 126 8.68 2.95 4.69
C THR A 126 8.82 3.68 6.03
N LYS A 127 10.06 3.92 6.47
CA LYS A 127 10.35 4.73 7.66
C LYS A 127 9.90 6.18 7.47
N ASP A 128 10.17 6.77 6.30
CA ASP A 128 9.71 8.13 5.97
C ASP A 128 8.18 8.22 5.96
N ALA A 129 7.50 7.27 5.31
CA ALA A 129 6.04 7.19 5.32
C ALA A 129 5.49 7.10 6.74
N THR A 130 6.11 6.28 7.60
CA THR A 130 5.75 6.17 9.02
C THR A 130 5.92 7.49 9.77
N ALA A 131 7.01 8.21 9.53
CA ALA A 131 7.28 9.49 10.18
C ALA A 131 6.26 10.58 9.76
N TRP A 132 5.86 10.62 8.48
CA TRP A 132 4.81 11.50 8.01
C TRP A 132 3.44 11.12 8.58
N ALA A 133 3.12 9.82 8.63
CA ALA A 133 1.87 9.32 9.21
C ALA A 133 1.74 9.68 10.70
N GLN A 134 2.83 9.57 11.45
CA GLN A 134 2.84 9.94 12.87
C GLN A 134 2.60 11.44 13.06
N GLN A 135 3.18 12.30 12.22
CA GLN A 135 2.89 13.73 12.23
C GLN A 135 1.43 14.01 11.88
N LEU A 136 0.89 13.32 10.87
CA LEU A 136 -0.51 13.43 10.49
C LEU A 136 -1.44 13.03 11.64
N LEU A 137 -1.21 11.88 12.28
CA LEU A 137 -2.01 11.40 13.40
C LEU A 137 -1.89 12.30 14.65
N ALA A 138 -0.77 13.01 14.82
CA ALA A 138 -0.64 14.01 15.87
C ALA A 138 -1.48 15.27 15.60
N VAL A 139 -1.79 15.56 14.33
CA VAL A 139 -2.64 16.69 13.91
C VAL A 139 -4.11 16.28 13.85
N ASP A 140 -4.40 15.14 13.24
CA ASP A 140 -5.72 14.56 13.05
C ASP A 140 -5.70 13.07 13.46
N PRO A 141 -5.97 12.78 14.74
CA PRO A 141 -6.04 11.40 15.25
C PRO A 141 -7.18 10.57 14.63
N THR A 142 -8.11 11.21 13.91
CA THR A 142 -9.23 10.53 13.24
C THR A 142 -8.92 10.16 11.79
N CYS A 143 -7.74 10.52 11.28
CA CYS A 143 -7.27 10.10 9.95
C CYS A 143 -6.83 8.63 9.98
N TYR A 144 -7.80 7.72 10.07
CA TYR A 144 -7.53 6.28 10.21
C TYR A 144 -6.77 5.66 9.04
N ASP A 145 -6.83 6.28 7.86
CA ASP A 145 -6.02 5.90 6.70
C ASP A 145 -4.51 6.03 6.96
N ALA A 146 -4.07 6.96 7.81
CA ALA A 146 -2.66 7.17 8.12
C ALA A 146 -2.02 5.98 8.87
N HIS A 147 -2.82 5.20 9.60
CA HIS A 147 -2.35 4.00 10.30
C HIS A 147 -1.87 2.90 9.34
N ILE A 148 -2.16 2.98 8.03
CA ILE A 148 -1.64 2.03 7.05
C ILE A 148 -0.11 2.01 7.05
N ALA A 149 0.53 3.18 7.14
CA ALA A 149 1.97 3.31 7.02
C ALA A 149 2.69 2.75 8.25
N THR A 150 2.18 3.06 9.44
CA THR A 150 2.68 2.50 10.71
C THR A 150 2.45 0.98 10.74
N GLY A 151 1.27 0.51 10.31
CA GLY A 151 0.90 -0.90 10.26
C GLY A 151 1.81 -1.73 9.35
N ILE A 152 2.04 -1.29 8.12
CA ILE A 152 2.95 -1.93 7.17
C ILE A 152 4.37 -2.01 7.74
N SER A 153 4.89 -0.89 8.27
CA SER A 153 6.24 -0.82 8.85
C SER A 153 6.43 -1.78 10.02
N GLN A 154 5.50 -1.78 10.97
CA GLN A 154 5.46 -2.68 12.12
C GLN A 154 5.40 -4.15 11.70
N TYR A 155 4.53 -4.47 10.74
CA TYR A 155 4.34 -5.83 10.25
C TYR A 155 5.58 -6.38 9.51
N ILE A 156 6.14 -5.59 8.58
CA ILE A 156 7.32 -5.98 7.80
C ILE A 156 8.50 -6.25 8.75
N VAL A 157 8.85 -5.28 9.59
CA VAL A 157 9.98 -5.43 10.52
C VAL A 157 9.70 -6.52 11.54
N GLY A 158 8.46 -6.64 12.03
CA GLY A 158 8.04 -7.65 13.00
C GLY A 158 8.14 -9.09 12.49
N THR A 159 7.99 -9.30 11.19
CA THR A 159 8.03 -10.63 10.53
C THR A 159 9.45 -11.06 10.14
N MET A 160 10.43 -10.17 10.19
CA MET A 160 11.83 -10.51 9.87
C MET A 160 12.44 -11.48 10.89
N ALA A 161 13.43 -12.26 10.44
CA ALA A 161 14.20 -13.18 11.29
C ALA A 161 14.84 -12.43 12.47
N ALA A 162 14.92 -13.08 13.64
CA ALA A 162 15.37 -12.47 14.89
C ALA A 162 16.74 -11.74 14.79
N PRO A 163 17.77 -12.28 14.09
CA PRO A 163 19.05 -11.58 13.94
C PRO A 163 18.93 -10.26 13.15
N VAL A 164 18.09 -10.24 12.11
CA VAL A 164 17.84 -9.04 11.30
C VAL A 164 17.11 -7.97 12.13
N ARG A 165 16.08 -8.38 12.88
CA ARG A 165 15.36 -7.46 13.79
C ARG A 165 16.27 -6.87 14.85
N TRP A 166 17.19 -7.65 15.40
CA TRP A 166 18.16 -7.15 16.38
C TRP A 166 19.07 -6.08 15.77
N PHE A 167 19.60 -6.31 14.57
CA PHE A 167 20.43 -5.32 13.87
C PHE A 167 19.66 -4.03 13.56
N LEU A 168 18.41 -4.13 13.08
CA LEU A 168 17.57 -2.97 12.83
C LEU A 168 17.26 -2.17 14.11
N ARG A 169 17.05 -2.87 15.24
CA ARG A 169 16.81 -2.22 16.54
C ARG A 169 17.99 -1.38 16.99
N LEU A 170 19.22 -1.80 16.72
CA LEU A 170 20.43 -0.99 16.99
C LEU A 170 20.42 0.32 16.19
N GLY A 171 19.90 0.30 14.97
CA GLY A 171 19.70 1.48 14.13
C GLY A 171 18.43 2.28 14.45
N GLY A 172 17.75 2.00 15.57
CA GLY A 172 16.52 2.68 16.00
C GLY A 172 15.26 2.26 15.22
N VAL A 173 15.29 1.18 14.44
CA VAL A 173 14.14 0.64 13.71
C VAL A 173 13.64 -0.59 14.44
N SER A 174 12.41 -0.52 14.97
CA SER A 174 11.76 -1.65 15.63
C SER A 174 10.39 -1.89 15.03
N GLY A 175 9.94 -3.14 15.06
CA GLY A 175 8.62 -3.52 14.62
C GLY A 175 8.11 -4.69 15.43
N ASP A 176 6.79 -4.71 15.56
CA ASP A 176 6.02 -5.73 16.23
C ASP A 176 4.89 -6.15 15.29
N LYS A 177 4.92 -7.43 14.92
CA LYS A 177 3.96 -7.99 13.97
C LYS A 177 2.52 -7.82 14.45
N GLN A 178 2.25 -8.04 15.74
CA GLN A 178 0.89 -7.94 16.28
C GLN A 178 0.43 -6.49 16.30
N ARG A 179 1.31 -5.55 16.67
CA ARG A 179 0.99 -4.11 16.53
C ARG A 179 0.68 -3.75 15.09
N GLY A 180 1.48 -4.25 14.13
CA GLY A 180 1.22 -4.05 12.71
C GLY A 180 -0.17 -4.53 12.29
N ILE A 181 -0.57 -5.73 12.72
CA ILE A 181 -1.92 -6.26 12.47
C ILE A 181 -3.00 -5.36 13.10
N THR A 182 -2.83 -4.90 14.34
CA THR A 182 -3.78 -4.01 15.01
C THR A 182 -3.97 -2.70 14.26
N GLU A 183 -2.88 -2.07 13.81
CA GLU A 183 -2.91 -0.83 13.04
C GLU A 183 -3.63 -1.02 11.69
N LEU A 184 -3.34 -2.13 11.00
CA LEU A 184 -4.03 -2.48 9.76
C LEU A 184 -5.52 -2.76 10.01
N GLN A 185 -5.89 -3.40 11.12
CA GLN A 185 -7.29 -3.61 11.49
C GLN A 185 -8.00 -2.27 11.76
N LEU A 186 -7.30 -1.31 12.36
CA LEU A 186 -7.86 0.02 12.61
C LEU A 186 -8.17 0.76 11.29
N THR A 187 -7.24 0.75 10.34
CA THR A 187 -7.48 1.28 8.99
C THR A 187 -8.56 0.50 8.26
N ALA A 188 -8.60 -0.83 8.37
CA ALA A 188 -9.62 -1.66 7.73
C ALA A 188 -11.04 -1.35 8.23
N ALA A 189 -11.18 -0.99 9.51
CA ALA A 189 -12.47 -0.69 10.12
C ALA A 189 -12.93 0.76 9.93
N HIS A 190 -12.01 1.72 9.92
CA HIS A 190 -12.37 3.16 9.98
C HIS A 190 -11.73 4.02 8.88
N GLY A 191 -10.84 3.46 8.06
CA GLY A 191 -10.22 4.19 6.94
C GLY A 191 -11.24 4.54 5.86
N GLN A 192 -11.11 5.73 5.28
CA GLN A 192 -12.02 6.20 4.24
C GLN A 192 -11.59 5.70 2.85
N TYR A 193 -10.29 5.71 2.59
CA TYR A 193 -9.73 5.39 1.25
C TYR A 193 -8.99 4.05 1.23
N LEU A 194 -8.34 3.71 2.33
CA LEU A 194 -7.40 2.61 2.45
C LEU A 194 -7.96 1.45 3.24
N ALA A 195 -9.21 1.52 3.71
CA ALA A 195 -9.88 0.38 4.35
C ALA A 195 -9.90 -0.89 3.47
N PRO A 196 -10.21 -0.83 2.15
CA PRO A 196 -10.07 -2.00 1.29
C PRO A 196 -8.62 -2.48 1.18
N PHE A 197 -7.65 -1.57 1.06
CA PHE A 197 -6.23 -1.93 0.98
C PHE A 197 -5.74 -2.61 2.26
N ALA A 198 -6.13 -2.10 3.42
CA ALA A 198 -5.81 -2.70 4.72
C ALA A 198 -6.40 -4.12 4.84
N ARG A 199 -7.64 -4.34 4.38
CA ARG A 199 -8.24 -5.70 4.32
C ARG A 199 -7.47 -6.64 3.41
N ILE A 200 -6.95 -6.15 2.27
CA ILE A 200 -6.09 -6.94 1.37
C ILE A 200 -4.79 -7.34 2.09
N LEU A 201 -4.12 -6.38 2.76
CA LEU A 201 -2.88 -6.65 3.51
C LEU A 201 -3.10 -7.62 4.67
N LEU A 202 -4.21 -7.48 5.40
CA LEU A 202 -4.60 -8.42 6.46
C LEU A 202 -4.89 -9.81 5.91
N ALA A 203 -5.58 -9.92 4.78
CA ALA A 203 -5.85 -11.20 4.13
C ALA A 203 -4.52 -11.88 3.74
N ILE A 204 -3.58 -11.14 3.13
CA ILE A 204 -2.23 -11.64 2.82
C ILE A 204 -1.53 -12.12 4.10
N ALA A 205 -1.52 -11.30 5.15
CA ALA A 205 -0.89 -11.66 6.43
C ALA A 205 -1.47 -12.95 7.03
N TYR A 206 -2.80 -13.10 7.02
CA TYR A 206 -3.46 -14.30 7.52
C TYR A 206 -3.21 -15.54 6.64
N VAL A 207 -3.05 -15.38 5.32
CA VAL A 207 -2.61 -16.48 4.45
C VAL A 207 -1.22 -16.96 4.84
N HIS A 208 -0.26 -16.03 5.02
CA HIS A 208 1.11 -16.35 5.45
C HIS A 208 1.15 -16.98 6.85
N ASP A 209 0.24 -16.58 7.74
CA ASP A 209 0.07 -17.14 9.08
C ASP A 209 -0.71 -18.45 9.13
N LYS A 210 -1.14 -18.96 7.96
CA LYS A 210 -1.98 -20.16 7.82
C LYS A 210 -3.35 -20.05 8.51
N ASP A 211 -3.79 -18.83 8.80
CA ASP A 211 -5.13 -18.55 9.31
C ASP A 211 -6.12 -18.40 8.14
N LYS A 212 -6.41 -19.54 7.51
CA LYS A 212 -7.32 -19.62 6.36
C LYS A 212 -8.72 -19.05 6.68
N PRO A 213 -9.34 -19.32 7.85
CA PRO A 213 -10.66 -18.79 8.16
C PRO A 213 -10.72 -17.25 8.13
N ARG A 214 -9.78 -16.56 8.79
CA ARG A 214 -9.76 -15.09 8.80
C ARG A 214 -9.41 -14.51 7.44
N ALA A 215 -8.44 -15.10 6.73
CA ALA A 215 -8.11 -14.69 5.36
C ALA A 215 -9.34 -14.79 4.43
N ARG A 216 -10.03 -15.92 4.46
CA ARG A 216 -11.21 -16.17 3.62
C ARG A 216 -12.36 -15.21 3.93
N ALA A 217 -12.60 -14.90 5.20
CA ALA A 217 -13.65 -13.95 5.60
C ALA A 217 -13.38 -12.54 5.02
N LEU A 218 -12.13 -12.06 5.11
CA LEU A 218 -11.74 -10.78 4.52
C LEU A 218 -11.86 -10.78 2.99
N LEU A 219 -11.40 -11.85 2.32
CA LEU A 219 -11.51 -11.98 0.87
C LEU A 219 -12.95 -12.05 0.39
N ALA A 220 -13.84 -12.71 1.13
CA ALA A 220 -15.27 -12.75 0.81
C ALA A 220 -15.90 -11.35 0.89
N SER A 221 -15.61 -10.59 1.98
CA SER A 221 -16.04 -9.20 2.10
C SER A 221 -15.53 -8.34 0.94
N LEU A 222 -14.26 -8.48 0.56
CA LEU A 222 -13.67 -7.75 -0.57
C LEU A 222 -14.30 -8.12 -1.91
N ARG A 223 -14.59 -9.41 -2.14
CA ARG A 223 -15.27 -9.87 -3.35
C ARG A 223 -16.67 -9.28 -3.46
N ASP A 224 -17.41 -9.25 -2.36
CA ASP A 224 -18.79 -8.77 -2.37
C ASP A 224 -18.85 -7.25 -2.60
N GLU A 225 -17.88 -6.49 -2.08
CA GLU A 225 -17.75 -5.04 -2.31
C GLU A 225 -17.14 -4.68 -3.69
N PHE A 226 -16.23 -5.53 -4.20
CA PHE A 226 -15.53 -5.34 -5.47
C PHE A 226 -15.72 -6.55 -6.41
N PRO A 227 -16.96 -6.78 -6.90
CA PRO A 227 -17.29 -8.00 -7.65
C PRO A 227 -16.59 -8.11 -9.00
N ASN A 228 -16.08 -7.01 -9.56
CA ASN A 228 -15.36 -7.01 -10.83
C ASN A 228 -13.88 -7.39 -10.67
N ASN A 229 -13.38 -7.55 -9.44
CA ASN A 229 -12.02 -8.02 -9.19
C ASN A 229 -12.00 -9.56 -9.07
N PRO A 230 -11.55 -10.30 -10.11
CA PRO A 230 -11.53 -11.76 -10.08
C PRO A 230 -10.50 -12.33 -9.10
N LEU A 231 -9.53 -11.55 -8.62
CA LEU A 231 -8.48 -12.04 -7.74
C LEU A 231 -9.06 -12.56 -6.42
N PHE A 232 -10.03 -11.86 -5.83
CA PHE A 232 -10.61 -12.27 -4.55
C PHE A 232 -11.34 -13.61 -4.65
N ALA A 233 -12.13 -13.82 -5.70
CA ALA A 233 -12.80 -15.09 -5.93
C ALA A 233 -11.81 -16.25 -6.18
N ARG A 234 -10.75 -15.99 -6.97
CA ARG A 234 -9.69 -16.98 -7.23
C ARG A 234 -8.97 -17.38 -5.94
N GLU A 235 -8.66 -16.42 -5.07
CA GLU A 235 -7.94 -16.73 -3.83
C GLU A 235 -8.80 -17.42 -2.78
N ILE A 236 -10.10 -17.13 -2.72
CA ILE A 236 -11.04 -17.93 -1.91
C ILE A 236 -11.03 -19.39 -2.39
N ALA A 237 -11.13 -19.63 -3.71
CA ALA A 237 -11.10 -20.98 -4.25
C ALA A 237 -9.79 -21.71 -3.96
N ARG A 238 -8.64 -21.01 -3.98
CA ARG A 238 -7.34 -21.58 -3.59
C ARG A 238 -7.33 -21.99 -2.12
N LEU A 239 -7.76 -21.10 -1.23
CA LEU A 239 -7.82 -21.39 0.20
C LEU A 239 -8.71 -22.59 0.52
N ASP A 240 -9.88 -22.67 -0.15
CA ASP A 240 -10.88 -23.73 0.04
C ASP A 240 -10.41 -25.09 -0.52
N SER A 241 -9.61 -25.09 -1.59
CA SER A 241 -9.05 -26.30 -2.20
C SER A 241 -7.80 -26.85 -1.50
N GLY A 242 -7.29 -26.15 -0.48
CA GLY A 242 -6.14 -26.60 0.29
C GLY A 242 -4.77 -26.33 -0.34
N GLN A 243 -4.72 -25.70 -1.52
CA GLN A 243 -3.49 -25.32 -2.23
C GLN A 243 -2.80 -24.09 -1.62
#